data_AF-A0A964Q856-F1
#
_entry.id   AF-A0A964Q856-F1
#
_cell.length_a   1.000
_cell.length_b   1.000
_cell.length_c   1.000
_cell.angle_alpha   90.00
_cell.angle_beta   90.00
_cell.angle_gamma   90.00
#
_symmetry.space_group_name_H-M   'P 1'
#
loop_
_entity.id
_entity.type
_entity.pdbx_description
1 polymer ?
#
loop_
_entity_poly.entity_id
_entity_poly.type
_entity_poly.pdbx_seq_one_letter_code
_entity_poly.pdbx_strand_id
1 'polypeptide(L)'
;MSSFSLVRLKVVVCVLVVFLGLSTPASSQDKATTLFLIVRTDPKLSKDDLEKTLQLGLDGTKSGYKAPIIAKPIPAGVFHEMEKMVGKGRAMDPRIAEGKEITFSQIPTPDGVLLRATLPKKTMQLREMKVNFKKAGEVKYTLKSLSPGEQFSLVTPGIYTMPMPKEDDEPYSYQAKILDKGVDQPDAKGDMDLGPRYYTVRINEFVGSQKQVFDFVSNPKNLANPLICEELRDYSFVFANLDTSDSRQKPAIDDQNIYYPRISQLRGANPRRAWILFPLTASQAETELINYRKYDFLQLPKEIRKNSEVITLGKVAELSTTSSAKWFELTSDGQTFTRGIKLNDLPKMQEKFPAWHRLVVYEFDDGSNPEQAIRVREERTGISTYVIDENVRELPQAIQIRLGGK
;
A
#
# COMPACT_ATOMS: atom_id res chain seq x y z
N MET A 1 -45.39 -35.42 19.98
CA MET A 1 -45.82 -34.04 20.30
C MET A 1 -44.58 -33.23 20.64
N SER A 2 -44.27 -32.28 19.76
CA SER A 2 -43.53 -31.03 19.98
C SER A 2 -42.20 -31.08 20.73
N SER A 3 -41.10 -31.43 20.04
CA SER A 3 -39.75 -31.04 20.45
C SER A 3 -39.59 -29.52 20.32
N PHE A 4 -39.40 -28.83 21.44
CA PHE A 4 -39.01 -27.43 21.46
C PHE A 4 -37.60 -27.29 20.91
N SER A 5 -37.49 -26.77 19.68
CA SER A 5 -36.22 -26.37 19.08
C SER A 5 -35.73 -25.10 19.78
N LEU A 6 -34.62 -25.22 20.51
CA LEU A 6 -33.93 -24.09 21.13
C LEU A 6 -33.40 -23.17 20.01
N VAL A 7 -34.09 -22.05 19.76
CA VAL A 7 -33.61 -21.00 18.86
C VAL A 7 -32.37 -20.39 19.50
N ARG A 8 -31.17 -20.81 19.08
CA ARG A 8 -29.91 -20.16 19.45
C ARG A 8 -29.90 -18.78 18.81
N LEU A 9 -30.18 -17.74 19.61
CA LEU A 9 -29.99 -16.35 19.24
C LEU A 9 -28.51 -16.14 18.93
N LYS A 10 -28.18 -15.93 17.66
CA LYS A 10 -26.80 -15.66 17.22
C LYS A 10 -26.52 -14.18 17.41
N VAL A 11 -25.64 -13.88 18.35
CA VAL A 11 -25.20 -12.52 18.67
C VAL A 11 -24.06 -12.14 17.73
N VAL A 12 -24.27 -11.12 16.88
CA VAL A 12 -23.24 -10.57 15.99
C VAL A 12 -22.50 -9.45 16.71
N VAL A 13 -21.25 -9.67 17.10
CA VAL A 13 -20.45 -8.63 17.76
C VAL A 13 -19.61 -7.88 16.71
N CYS A 14 -20.04 -6.69 16.28
CA CYS A 14 -19.21 -5.75 15.53
C CYS A 14 -18.39 -4.90 16.52
N VAL A 15 -17.17 -4.50 16.14
CA VAL A 15 -16.42 -3.44 16.82
C VAL A 15 -16.28 -2.34 15.80
N LEU A 16 -16.82 -1.17 16.12
CA LEU A 16 -16.86 -0.02 15.22
C LEU A 16 -15.72 0.94 15.58
N VAL A 17 -14.94 1.35 14.59
CA VAL A 17 -14.00 2.47 14.71
C VAL A 17 -14.58 3.63 13.92
N VAL A 18 -15.00 4.70 14.61
CA VAL A 18 -15.49 5.94 14.00
C VAL A 18 -14.35 6.94 13.99
N PHE A 19 -14.09 7.53 12.83
CA PHE A 19 -13.00 8.49 12.63
C PHE A 19 -13.56 9.92 12.67
N LEU A 20 -13.12 10.71 13.66
CA LEU A 20 -13.42 12.13 13.72
C LEU A 20 -12.25 12.91 13.11
N GLY A 21 -12.48 13.47 11.93
CA GLY A 21 -11.69 14.62 11.47
C GLY A 21 -12.11 15.82 12.30
N LEU A 22 -11.19 16.40 13.09
CA LEU A 22 -11.46 17.58 13.91
C LEU A 22 -12.08 18.70 13.08
N SER A 23 -13.33 19.03 13.38
CA SER A 23 -13.91 20.34 13.09
C SER A 23 -14.46 20.89 14.39
N THR A 24 -14.06 22.12 14.69
CA THR A 24 -14.37 22.89 15.90
C THR A 24 -15.87 23.01 16.18
N PRO A 25 -16.29 23.20 17.45
CA PRO A 25 -17.70 23.24 17.79
C PRO A 25 -18.36 24.56 17.36
N ALA A 26 -19.67 24.46 17.09
CA ALA A 26 -20.66 25.53 16.95
C ALA A 26 -20.72 26.33 15.62
N SER A 27 -21.36 25.72 14.60
CA SER A 27 -22.63 26.25 14.06
C SER A 27 -23.37 25.13 13.32
N SER A 28 -24.67 25.01 13.55
CA SER A 28 -25.55 23.94 13.07
C SER A 28 -25.90 24.07 11.57
N GLN A 29 -24.88 24.06 10.71
CA GLN A 29 -25.05 23.53 9.37
C GLN A 29 -24.46 22.12 9.41
N ASP A 30 -25.29 21.10 9.17
CA ASP A 30 -24.86 19.72 9.08
C ASP A 30 -23.88 19.58 7.91
N LYS A 31 -22.61 19.91 8.19
CA LYS A 31 -21.54 19.82 7.23
C LYS A 31 -21.39 18.35 6.88
N ALA A 32 -21.52 18.04 5.59
CA ALA A 32 -21.35 16.68 5.11
C ALA A 32 -19.97 16.15 5.55
N THR A 33 -19.96 14.97 6.17
CA THR A 33 -18.76 14.27 6.64
C THR A 33 -18.64 12.92 5.96
N THR A 34 -17.46 12.30 5.99
CA THR A 34 -17.30 10.91 5.53
C THR A 34 -17.21 10.01 6.74
N LEU A 35 -18.10 9.02 6.84
CA LEU A 35 -18.01 8.00 7.88
C LEU A 35 -17.12 6.85 7.40
N PHE A 36 -16.17 6.50 8.24
CA PHE A 36 -15.41 5.27 8.11
C PHE A 36 -15.82 4.34 9.24
N LEU A 37 -16.11 3.10 8.88
CA LEU A 37 -16.47 2.04 9.80
C LEU A 37 -15.49 0.91 9.61
N ILE A 38 -15.15 0.24 10.70
CA ILE A 38 -14.52 -1.07 10.67
C ILE A 38 -15.56 -2.02 11.23
N VAL A 39 -15.78 -3.16 10.58
CA VAL A 39 -16.91 -4.04 10.89
C VAL A 39 -16.43 -5.48 10.91
N ARG A 40 -16.82 -6.22 11.95
CA ARG A 40 -16.68 -7.68 12.03
C ARG A 40 -18.06 -8.32 11.90
N THR A 41 -18.26 -9.21 10.95
CA THR A 41 -19.55 -9.89 10.71
C THR A 41 -19.44 -11.40 10.91
N ASP A 42 -20.58 -12.08 11.05
CA ASP A 42 -20.66 -13.54 10.97
C ASP A 42 -20.13 -14.02 9.60
N PRO A 43 -19.44 -15.19 9.52
CA PRO A 43 -18.96 -15.76 8.25
C PRO A 43 -20.01 -15.88 7.16
N LYS A 44 -21.29 -16.04 7.53
CA LYS A 44 -22.40 -16.20 6.58
C LYS A 44 -22.90 -14.89 5.99
N LEU A 45 -22.59 -13.76 6.63
CA LEU A 45 -22.99 -12.44 6.13
C LEU A 45 -22.03 -12.02 5.02
N SER A 46 -22.62 -11.61 3.90
CA SER A 46 -21.88 -11.08 2.76
C SER A 46 -21.62 -9.59 2.91
N LYS A 47 -20.76 -9.07 2.03
CA LYS A 47 -20.54 -7.64 1.86
C LYS A 47 -21.86 -6.91 1.55
N ASP A 48 -22.67 -7.48 0.66
CA ASP A 48 -23.94 -6.89 0.23
C ASP A 48 -24.96 -6.85 1.36
N ASP A 49 -24.96 -7.86 2.24
CA ASP A 49 -25.82 -7.86 3.43
C ASP A 49 -25.44 -6.71 4.37
N LEU A 50 -24.14 -6.46 4.56
CA LEU A 50 -23.64 -5.35 5.36
C LEU A 50 -24.02 -3.99 4.74
N GLU A 51 -23.78 -3.81 3.44
CA GLU A 51 -24.13 -2.58 2.73
C GLU A 51 -25.64 -2.30 2.80
N LYS A 52 -26.50 -3.31 2.56
CA LYS A 52 -27.96 -3.19 2.70
C LYS A 52 -28.39 -2.88 4.12
N THR A 53 -27.77 -3.50 5.12
CA THR A 53 -28.09 -3.25 6.54
C THR A 53 -27.82 -1.80 6.91
N LEU A 54 -26.67 -1.25 6.49
CA LEU A 54 -26.33 0.15 6.70
C LEU A 54 -27.24 1.08 5.90
N GLN A 55 -27.58 0.70 4.67
CA GLN A 55 -28.50 1.45 3.82
C GLN A 55 -29.88 1.61 4.47
N LEU A 56 -30.46 0.52 4.97
CA LEU A 56 -31.71 0.54 5.73
C LEU A 56 -31.63 1.43 6.97
N GLY A 57 -30.46 1.45 7.64
CA GLY A 57 -30.19 2.38 8.74
C GLY A 57 -30.28 3.84 8.34
N LEU A 58 -29.55 4.22 7.29
CA LEU A 58 -29.51 5.60 6.78
C LEU A 58 -30.89 6.07 6.29
N ASP A 59 -31.60 5.21 5.57
CA ASP A 59 -32.94 5.51 5.05
C ASP A 59 -33.96 5.60 6.19
N GLY A 60 -33.90 4.68 7.16
CA GLY A 60 -34.77 4.64 8.32
C GLY A 60 -34.65 5.86 9.23
N THR A 61 -33.47 6.49 9.28
CA THR A 61 -33.22 7.72 10.04
C THR A 61 -33.30 9.00 9.20
N LYS A 62 -33.65 8.88 7.90
CA LYS A 62 -33.68 9.99 6.94
C LYS A 62 -32.37 10.78 6.89
N SER A 63 -31.24 10.09 7.07
CA SER A 63 -29.92 10.72 6.99
C SER A 63 -29.52 10.93 5.52
N GLY A 64 -28.91 12.06 5.22
CA GLY A 64 -28.36 12.33 3.90
C GLY A 64 -27.02 11.62 3.72
N TYR A 65 -26.78 11.06 2.54
CA TYR A 65 -25.49 10.48 2.17
C TYR A 65 -25.38 10.39 0.64
N LYS A 66 -24.16 10.24 0.14
CA LYS A 66 -23.91 9.95 -1.28
C LYS A 66 -23.62 8.48 -1.48
N ALA A 67 -24.52 7.82 -2.19
CA ALA A 67 -24.35 6.45 -2.63
C ALA A 67 -23.14 6.29 -3.59
N PRO A 68 -22.53 5.09 -3.67
CA PRO A 68 -22.83 3.92 -2.86
C PRO A 68 -22.13 3.93 -1.49
N ILE A 69 -22.70 3.20 -0.52
CA ILE A 69 -21.96 2.71 0.64
C ILE A 69 -20.93 1.71 0.12
N ILE A 70 -19.66 1.85 0.50
CA ILE A 70 -18.58 1.01 -0.03
C ILE A 70 -17.99 0.19 1.12
N ALA A 71 -18.31 -1.10 1.16
CA ALA A 71 -17.65 -2.07 2.02
C ALA A 71 -16.51 -2.77 1.25
N LYS A 72 -15.33 -2.82 1.87
CA LYS A 72 -14.15 -3.53 1.37
C LYS A 72 -13.70 -4.54 2.39
N PRO A 73 -13.59 -5.84 2.02
CA PRO A 73 -13.08 -6.84 2.94
C PRO A 73 -11.64 -6.52 3.34
N ILE A 74 -11.29 -6.81 4.60
CA ILE A 74 -9.94 -6.66 5.14
C ILE A 74 -9.48 -7.95 5.83
N PRO A 75 -8.17 -8.20 5.93
CA PRO A 75 -7.66 -9.31 6.73
C PRO A 75 -7.98 -9.14 8.22
N ALA A 76 -8.27 -10.25 8.92
CA ALA A 76 -8.50 -10.27 10.37
C ALA A 76 -7.37 -9.61 11.18
N GLY A 77 -6.11 -9.79 10.74
CA GLY A 77 -4.95 -9.17 11.38
C GLY A 77 -5.03 -7.64 11.38
N VAL A 78 -5.51 -7.03 10.30
CA VAL A 78 -5.68 -5.57 10.20
C VAL A 78 -6.72 -5.09 11.21
N PHE A 79 -7.85 -5.80 11.32
CA PHE A 79 -8.89 -5.47 12.31
C PHE A 79 -8.35 -5.54 13.74
N HIS A 80 -7.64 -6.62 14.09
CA HIS A 80 -7.13 -6.80 15.45
C HIS A 80 -6.03 -5.79 15.80
N GLU A 81 -5.15 -5.43 14.87
CA GLU A 81 -4.17 -4.37 15.11
C GLU A 81 -4.87 -3.02 15.33
N MET A 82 -5.92 -2.71 14.56
CA MET A 82 -6.74 -1.50 14.79
C MET A 82 -7.48 -1.55 16.14
N GLU A 83 -8.02 -2.69 16.54
CA GLU A 83 -8.68 -2.89 17.84
C GLU A 83 -7.70 -2.72 19.02
N LYS A 84 -6.46 -3.22 18.88
CA LYS A 84 -5.37 -3.01 19.85
C LYS A 84 -4.97 -1.54 19.95
N MET A 85 -4.84 -0.85 18.82
CA MET A 85 -4.47 0.57 18.77
C MET A 85 -5.45 1.46 19.54
N VAL A 86 -6.74 1.11 19.54
CA VAL A 86 -7.79 1.86 20.26
C VAL A 86 -8.00 1.37 21.70
N GLY A 87 -7.01 0.66 22.26
CA GLY A 87 -7.00 0.22 23.66
C GLY A 87 -8.06 -0.84 23.99
N LYS A 88 -8.77 -1.38 23.00
CA LYS A 88 -9.85 -2.36 23.20
C LYS A 88 -9.35 -3.80 23.13
N GLY A 89 -8.08 -4.04 23.47
CA GLY A 89 -7.41 -5.34 23.36
C GLY A 89 -8.19 -6.49 23.99
N ARG A 90 -9.14 -7.06 23.25
CA ARG A 90 -9.60 -8.41 23.46
C ARG A 90 -8.41 -9.31 23.17
N ALA A 91 -8.30 -10.41 23.90
CA ALA A 91 -7.35 -11.45 23.55
C ALA A 91 -7.48 -11.73 22.05
N MET A 92 -6.35 -11.69 21.34
CA MET A 92 -6.23 -12.14 19.96
C MET A 92 -7.09 -13.39 19.81
N ASP A 93 -7.90 -13.51 18.75
CA ASP A 93 -8.82 -14.64 18.56
C ASP A 93 -8.19 -15.92 19.12
N PRO A 94 -8.78 -16.56 20.16
CA PRO A 94 -8.12 -17.63 20.90
C PRO A 94 -7.67 -18.79 19.99
N ARG A 95 -8.22 -18.88 18.78
CA ARG A 95 -7.78 -19.78 17.71
C ARG A 95 -6.33 -19.51 17.23
N ILE A 96 -5.88 -18.25 17.27
CA ILE A 96 -4.52 -17.80 16.90
C ILE A 96 -3.54 -17.99 18.06
N ALA A 97 -4.01 -17.93 19.31
CA ALA A 97 -3.14 -17.89 20.48
C ALA A 97 -2.58 -19.27 20.88
N GLU A 98 -3.32 -20.37 20.69
CA GLU A 98 -2.91 -21.70 21.20
C GLU A 98 -3.65 -22.88 20.51
N GLY A 99 -3.80 -22.83 19.18
CA GLY A 99 -4.57 -23.83 18.44
C GLY A 99 -3.89 -25.20 18.36
N LYS A 100 -4.61 -26.28 18.73
CA LYS A 100 -4.27 -27.68 18.38
C LYS A 100 -4.59 -28.02 16.92
N GLU A 101 -5.36 -27.18 16.25
CA GLU A 101 -5.94 -27.42 14.92
C GLU A 101 -5.51 -26.35 13.91
N ILE A 102 -5.67 -26.66 12.62
CA ILE A 102 -5.43 -25.69 11.55
C ILE A 102 -6.55 -24.66 11.58
N THR A 103 -6.20 -23.38 11.57
CA THR A 103 -7.18 -22.30 11.50
C THR A 103 -7.23 -21.72 10.09
N PHE A 104 -8.42 -21.29 9.69
CA PHE A 104 -8.67 -20.79 8.35
C PHE A 104 -9.18 -19.35 8.39
N SER A 105 -8.80 -18.57 7.38
CA SER A 105 -9.35 -17.23 7.16
C SER A 105 -9.33 -16.90 5.68
N GLN A 106 -10.21 -15.99 5.25
CA GLN A 106 -10.22 -15.49 3.87
C GLN A 106 -9.37 -14.21 3.77
N ILE A 107 -8.55 -14.13 2.72
CA ILE A 107 -7.78 -12.95 2.37
C ILE A 107 -8.29 -12.46 1.01
N PRO A 108 -8.95 -11.29 0.96
CA PRO A 108 -9.31 -10.67 -0.32
C PRO A 108 -8.06 -10.14 -1.04
N THR A 109 -7.99 -10.36 -2.35
CA THR A 109 -6.94 -9.85 -3.24
C THR A 109 -7.58 -9.22 -4.48
N PRO A 110 -6.84 -8.44 -5.29
CA PRO A 110 -7.36 -7.91 -6.56
C PRO A 110 -7.80 -9.01 -7.54
N ASP A 111 -7.18 -10.19 -7.47
CA ASP A 111 -7.43 -11.33 -8.37
C ASP A 111 -8.42 -12.35 -7.79
N GLY A 112 -9.04 -12.06 -6.64
CA GLY A 112 -10.07 -12.90 -6.04
C GLY A 112 -9.94 -13.05 -4.53
N VAL A 113 -10.24 -14.26 -4.02
CA VAL A 113 -10.14 -14.58 -2.59
C VAL A 113 -9.16 -15.72 -2.39
N LEU A 114 -8.19 -15.52 -1.49
CA LEU A 114 -7.30 -16.58 -1.03
C LEU A 114 -7.81 -17.14 0.30
N LEU A 115 -7.75 -18.45 0.44
CA LEU A 115 -7.90 -19.15 1.70
C LEU A 115 -6.53 -19.23 2.40
N ARG A 116 -6.42 -18.64 3.59
CA ARG A 116 -5.24 -18.74 4.45
C ARG A 116 -5.42 -19.87 5.45
N ALA A 117 -4.51 -20.83 5.44
CA ALA A 117 -4.36 -21.83 6.49
C ALA A 117 -3.22 -21.43 7.44
N THR A 118 -3.46 -21.50 8.74
CA THR A 118 -2.46 -21.28 9.78
C THR A 118 -2.32 -22.54 10.62
N LEU A 119 -1.14 -23.14 10.58
CA LEU A 119 -0.83 -24.37 11.29
C LEU A 119 -0.62 -24.12 12.80
N PRO A 120 -0.89 -25.14 13.65
CA PRO A 120 -0.66 -25.07 15.11
C PRO A 120 0.73 -24.61 15.53
N LYS A 121 1.76 -25.00 14.78
CA LYS A 121 3.16 -24.67 15.08
C LYS A 121 3.83 -24.10 13.84
N LYS A 122 4.67 -23.07 14.03
CA LYS A 122 5.48 -22.48 12.95
C LYS A 122 6.51 -23.45 12.36
N THR A 123 6.88 -24.52 13.09
CA THR A 123 7.79 -25.58 12.63
C THR A 123 7.12 -26.60 11.72
N MET A 124 5.79 -26.63 11.68
CA MET A 124 5.04 -27.55 10.84
C MET A 124 5.05 -27.11 9.39
N GLN A 125 5.01 -28.08 8.48
CA GLN A 125 4.97 -27.84 7.04
C GLN A 125 3.75 -28.53 6.42
N LEU A 126 2.98 -27.79 5.64
CA LEU A 126 1.87 -28.32 4.85
C LEU A 126 2.42 -28.99 3.57
N ARG A 127 2.06 -30.24 3.34
CA ARG A 127 2.43 -31.00 2.13
C ARG A 127 1.30 -31.08 1.12
N GLU A 128 0.09 -31.30 1.61
CA GLU A 128 -1.13 -31.46 0.83
C GLU A 128 -2.30 -30.93 1.66
N MET A 129 -3.21 -30.24 1.01
CA MET A 129 -4.49 -29.82 1.60
C MET A 129 -5.61 -30.18 0.63
N LYS A 130 -6.61 -30.91 1.09
CA LYS A 130 -7.87 -31.12 0.40
C LYS A 130 -8.94 -30.30 1.08
N VAL A 131 -9.68 -29.51 0.31
CA VAL A 131 -10.77 -28.69 0.82
C VAL A 131 -12.03 -29.03 0.04
N ASN A 132 -13.12 -29.31 0.75
CA ASN A 132 -14.42 -29.53 0.12
C ASN A 132 -15.21 -28.22 0.10
N PHE A 133 -15.62 -27.83 -1.09
CA PHE A 133 -16.42 -26.65 -1.37
C PHE A 133 -17.84 -27.03 -1.79
N LYS A 134 -18.82 -26.16 -1.52
CA LYS A 134 -20.23 -26.44 -1.87
C LYS A 134 -20.47 -26.50 -3.38
N LYS A 135 -19.81 -25.66 -4.18
CA LYS A 135 -20.02 -25.61 -5.63
C LYS A 135 -18.92 -26.34 -6.41
N ALA A 136 -17.66 -26.22 -6.01
CA ALA A 136 -16.53 -26.81 -6.72
C ALA A 136 -16.24 -28.27 -6.33
N GLY A 137 -16.81 -28.79 -5.24
CA GLY A 137 -16.50 -30.12 -4.72
C GLY A 137 -15.14 -30.18 -4.02
N GLU A 138 -14.48 -31.33 -4.04
CA GLU A 138 -13.13 -31.50 -3.46
C GLU A 138 -12.08 -30.85 -4.37
N VAL A 139 -11.30 -29.93 -3.80
CA VAL A 139 -10.13 -29.34 -4.47
C VAL A 139 -8.88 -29.70 -3.68
N LYS A 140 -7.87 -30.19 -4.39
CA LYS A 140 -6.61 -30.64 -3.82
C LYS A 140 -5.49 -29.63 -4.10
N TYR A 141 -4.97 -29.03 -3.05
CA TYR A 141 -3.84 -28.12 -3.09
C TYR A 141 -2.53 -28.83 -2.75
N THR A 142 -1.50 -28.61 -3.57
CA THR A 142 -0.13 -29.09 -3.32
C THR A 142 0.92 -28.02 -3.62
N LEU A 143 2.15 -28.17 -3.15
CA LEU A 143 3.22 -27.19 -3.41
C LEU A 143 3.65 -27.14 -4.88
N LYS A 144 3.46 -28.23 -5.64
CA LYS A 144 3.90 -28.39 -7.04
C LYS A 144 2.75 -28.85 -7.96
N SER A 145 1.59 -28.22 -7.86
CA SER A 145 0.52 -28.49 -8.82
C SER A 145 0.86 -27.89 -10.19
N LEU A 146 0.49 -28.59 -11.27
CA LEU A 146 0.59 -28.09 -12.64
C LEU A 146 -0.55 -27.11 -12.97
N SER A 147 -1.62 -27.12 -12.20
CA SER A 147 -2.78 -26.23 -12.34
C SER A 147 -2.60 -25.01 -11.43
N PRO A 148 -2.54 -23.77 -11.97
CA PRO A 148 -2.33 -22.55 -11.18
C PRO A 148 -3.36 -22.31 -10.05
N GLY A 149 -4.56 -22.90 -10.15
CA GLY A 149 -5.62 -22.83 -9.12
C GLY A 149 -5.59 -23.92 -8.04
N GLU A 150 -4.64 -24.86 -8.11
CA GLU A 150 -4.52 -26.02 -7.21
C GLU A 150 -3.18 -26.04 -6.47
N GLN A 151 -2.50 -24.89 -6.43
CA GLN A 151 -1.25 -24.71 -5.71
C GLN A 151 -1.49 -23.95 -4.41
N PHE A 152 -0.86 -24.37 -3.32
CA PHE A 152 -0.71 -23.51 -2.15
C PHE A 152 0.65 -22.81 -2.16
N SER A 153 0.70 -21.60 -1.61
CA SER A 153 1.92 -20.82 -1.44
C SER A 153 2.26 -20.70 0.04
N LEU A 154 3.53 -20.89 0.39
CA LEU A 154 4.04 -20.60 1.72
C LEU A 154 4.24 -19.07 1.83
N VAL A 155 3.57 -18.44 2.78
CA VAL A 155 3.74 -16.99 3.05
C VAL A 155 4.86 -16.78 4.07
N THR A 156 4.76 -17.46 5.21
CA THR A 156 5.76 -17.50 6.28
C THR A 156 5.66 -18.85 6.98
N PRO A 157 6.67 -19.30 7.76
CA PRO A 157 6.63 -20.60 8.43
C PRO A 157 5.31 -20.84 9.21
N GLY A 158 4.58 -21.90 8.83
CA GLY A 158 3.28 -22.26 9.38
C GLY A 158 2.06 -21.55 8.77
N ILE A 159 2.24 -20.64 7.81
CA ILE A 159 1.15 -19.89 7.16
C ILE A 159 1.19 -20.12 5.65
N TYR A 160 0.08 -20.62 5.12
CA TYR A 160 -0.10 -20.97 3.71
C TYR A 160 -1.32 -20.26 3.13
N THR A 161 -1.28 -19.93 1.84
CA THR A 161 -2.42 -19.39 1.08
C THR A 161 -2.76 -20.29 -0.09
N MET A 162 -4.05 -20.43 -0.38
CA MET A 162 -4.61 -21.23 -1.46
C MET A 162 -5.64 -20.41 -2.22
N PRO A 163 -5.64 -20.37 -3.56
CA PRO A 163 -6.67 -19.67 -4.31
C PRO A 163 -8.01 -20.38 -4.14
N MET A 164 -9.08 -19.63 -3.89
CA MET A 164 -10.43 -20.20 -3.89
C MET A 164 -10.88 -20.46 -5.35
N PRO A 165 -11.56 -21.57 -5.64
CA PRO A 165 -11.99 -21.91 -7.00
C PRO A 165 -12.98 -20.89 -7.59
N LYS A 166 -13.83 -20.32 -6.72
CA LYS A 166 -14.73 -19.19 -6.99
C LYS A 166 -14.79 -18.32 -5.75
N GLU A 167 -14.91 -17.00 -5.94
CA GLU A 167 -14.92 -16.03 -4.83
C GLU A 167 -16.07 -16.27 -3.84
N ASP A 168 -17.21 -16.75 -4.33
CA ASP A 168 -18.44 -16.95 -3.57
C ASP A 168 -18.70 -18.41 -3.17
N ASP A 169 -17.72 -19.31 -3.37
CA ASP A 169 -17.83 -20.70 -2.94
C ASP A 169 -17.57 -20.82 -1.43
N GLU A 170 -18.27 -21.75 -0.77
CA GLU A 170 -18.19 -21.93 0.68
C GLU A 170 -17.46 -23.24 0.99
N PRO A 171 -16.23 -23.20 1.52
CA PRO A 171 -15.57 -24.39 2.01
C PRO A 171 -16.24 -24.85 3.30
N TYR A 172 -16.40 -26.17 3.46
CA TYR A 172 -17.09 -26.73 4.63
C TYR A 172 -16.28 -27.79 5.38
N SER A 173 -15.29 -28.43 4.77
CA SER A 173 -14.37 -29.36 5.47
C SER A 173 -13.00 -29.40 4.81
N TYR A 174 -12.01 -29.91 5.55
CA TYR A 174 -10.65 -30.07 5.06
C TYR A 174 -9.99 -31.38 5.52
N GLN A 175 -8.95 -31.79 4.79
CA GLN A 175 -7.98 -32.80 5.17
C GLN A 175 -6.58 -32.33 4.78
N ALA A 176 -5.64 -32.35 5.72
CA ALA A 176 -4.28 -31.85 5.53
C ALA A 176 -3.24 -32.92 5.87
N LYS A 177 -2.19 -33.01 5.05
CA LYS A 177 -0.98 -33.78 5.34
C LYS A 177 0.11 -32.82 5.82
N ILE A 178 0.63 -33.06 7.01
CA ILE A 178 1.54 -32.15 7.71
C ILE A 178 2.82 -32.90 8.10
N LEU A 179 3.95 -32.22 7.97
CA LEU A 179 5.23 -32.62 8.58
C LEU A 179 5.50 -31.76 9.81
N ASP A 180 6.00 -32.35 10.91
CA ASP A 180 6.63 -31.59 12.02
C ASP A 180 8.08 -32.08 12.15
N LYS A 181 9.04 -31.17 11.97
CA LYS A 181 10.49 -31.48 12.00
C LYS A 181 10.90 -32.64 11.08
N GLY A 182 10.28 -32.74 9.90
CA GLY A 182 10.58 -33.77 8.91
C GLY A 182 9.89 -35.13 9.15
N VAL A 183 9.07 -35.26 10.19
CA VAL A 183 8.30 -36.47 10.47
C VAL A 183 6.83 -36.26 10.12
N ASP A 184 6.26 -37.20 9.36
CA ASP A 184 4.83 -37.19 9.02
C ASP A 184 3.96 -37.23 10.28
N GLN A 185 3.00 -36.33 10.32
CA GLN A 185 1.97 -36.28 11.35
C GLN A 185 0.71 -37.01 10.86
N PRO A 186 -0.15 -37.48 11.77
CA PRO A 186 -1.48 -37.94 11.40
C PRO A 186 -2.22 -36.88 10.59
N ASP A 187 -2.96 -37.31 9.56
CA ASP A 187 -3.77 -36.43 8.74
C ASP A 187 -4.70 -35.58 9.60
N ALA A 188 -4.55 -34.26 9.53
CA ALA A 188 -5.45 -33.34 10.21
C ALA A 188 -6.74 -33.19 9.40
N LYS A 189 -7.89 -33.40 10.03
CA LYS A 189 -9.20 -33.26 9.39
C LYS A 189 -10.13 -32.46 10.30
N GLY A 190 -11.02 -31.68 9.70
CA GLY A 190 -11.99 -30.90 10.46
C GLY A 190 -12.96 -30.14 9.58
N ASP A 191 -13.90 -29.48 10.24
CA ASP A 191 -14.80 -28.54 9.59
C ASP A 191 -14.05 -27.26 9.23
N MET A 192 -14.45 -26.64 8.13
CA MET A 192 -13.91 -25.34 7.72
C MET A 192 -14.63 -24.22 8.47
N ASP A 193 -14.10 -23.85 9.62
CA ASP A 193 -14.49 -22.62 10.30
C ASP A 193 -13.62 -21.45 9.80
N LEU A 194 -14.18 -20.68 8.86
CA LEU A 194 -13.54 -19.48 8.31
C LEU A 194 -13.47 -18.31 9.31
N GLY A 195 -14.17 -18.42 10.44
CA GLY A 195 -14.28 -17.36 11.41
C GLY A 195 -15.07 -16.14 10.92
N PRO A 196 -15.05 -15.06 11.71
CA PRO A 196 -15.70 -13.80 11.32
C PRO A 196 -15.10 -13.23 10.04
N ARG A 197 -15.93 -12.49 9.30
CA ARG A 197 -15.47 -11.65 8.18
C ARG A 197 -15.24 -10.23 8.67
N TYR A 198 -14.32 -9.53 8.02
CA TYR A 198 -13.90 -8.20 8.44
C TYR A 198 -13.96 -7.24 7.25
N TYR A 199 -14.49 -6.05 7.47
CA TYR A 199 -14.69 -5.04 6.44
C TYR A 199 -14.26 -3.67 6.93
N THR A 200 -13.75 -2.85 6.01
CA THR A 200 -13.81 -1.39 6.12
C THR A 200 -15.02 -0.93 5.34
N VAL A 201 -15.77 0.04 5.87
CA VAL A 201 -16.91 0.64 5.18
C VAL A 201 -16.70 2.14 5.10
N ARG A 202 -17.04 2.72 3.95
CA ARG A 202 -17.03 4.16 3.72
C ARG A 202 -18.42 4.63 3.30
N ILE A 203 -18.92 5.66 3.98
CA ILE A 203 -20.15 6.38 3.64
C ILE A 203 -19.77 7.83 3.36
N ASN A 204 -19.89 8.27 2.12
CA ASN A 204 -19.47 9.61 1.71
C ASN A 204 -20.59 10.62 1.94
N GLU A 205 -20.21 11.87 2.21
CA GLU A 205 -21.12 13.02 2.31
C GLU A 205 -22.31 12.77 3.27
N PHE A 206 -22.05 12.07 4.37
CA PHE A 206 -23.00 11.79 5.44
C PHE A 206 -23.42 13.09 6.15
N VAL A 207 -24.74 13.25 6.27
CA VAL A 207 -25.44 14.37 6.90
C VAL A 207 -26.49 13.78 7.85
N GLY A 208 -26.41 14.11 9.13
CA GLY A 208 -27.35 13.65 10.16
C GLY A 208 -26.69 13.09 11.41
N SER A 209 -27.45 12.40 12.25
CA SER A 209 -26.98 11.85 13.52
C SER A 209 -26.45 10.43 13.36
N GLN A 210 -25.14 10.24 13.51
CA GLN A 210 -24.51 8.91 13.52
C GLN A 210 -25.13 8.01 14.60
N LYS A 211 -25.40 8.59 15.78
CA LYS A 211 -26.04 7.88 16.89
C LYS A 211 -27.41 7.32 16.49
N GLN A 212 -28.24 8.10 15.81
CA GLN A 212 -29.56 7.61 15.36
C GLN A 212 -29.41 6.44 14.38
N VAL A 213 -28.50 6.55 13.41
CA VAL A 213 -28.24 5.47 12.43
C VAL A 213 -27.79 4.21 13.17
N PHE A 214 -26.87 4.33 14.11
CA PHE A 214 -26.35 3.20 14.87
C PHE A 214 -27.38 2.59 15.83
N ASP A 215 -28.12 3.41 16.56
CA ASP A 215 -29.24 2.95 17.39
C ASP A 215 -30.29 2.23 16.53
N PHE A 216 -30.52 2.67 15.28
CA PHE A 216 -31.43 2.00 14.35
C PHE A 216 -30.89 0.64 13.93
N VAL A 217 -29.64 0.55 13.47
CA VAL A 217 -29.07 -0.72 12.98
C VAL A 217 -28.72 -1.70 14.09
N SER A 218 -28.58 -1.24 15.34
CA SER A 218 -28.40 -2.08 16.52
C SER A 218 -29.70 -2.63 17.09
N ASN A 219 -30.87 -2.17 16.62
CA ASN A 219 -32.15 -2.56 17.19
C ASN A 219 -32.71 -3.84 16.52
N PRO A 220 -32.86 -4.96 17.25
CA PRO A 220 -33.42 -6.21 16.70
C PRO A 220 -34.89 -6.10 16.27
N LYS A 221 -35.60 -5.03 16.69
CA LYS A 221 -36.96 -4.74 16.20
C LYS A 221 -36.97 -4.13 14.80
N ASN A 222 -35.89 -3.47 14.41
CA ASN A 222 -35.78 -2.81 13.11
C ASN A 222 -35.12 -3.72 12.08
N LEU A 223 -34.16 -4.56 12.50
CA LEU A 223 -33.40 -5.43 11.62
C LEU A 223 -33.28 -6.85 12.19
N ALA A 224 -33.38 -7.85 11.31
CA ALA A 224 -33.25 -9.26 11.69
C ALA A 224 -31.84 -9.62 12.18
N ASN A 225 -30.81 -8.95 11.65
CA ASN A 225 -29.40 -9.13 12.01
C ASN A 225 -28.82 -7.78 12.48
N PRO A 226 -29.10 -7.36 13.72
CA PRO A 226 -28.64 -6.06 14.21
C PRO A 226 -27.12 -6.01 14.32
N LEU A 227 -26.53 -4.85 14.03
CA LEU A 227 -25.11 -4.59 14.23
C LEU A 227 -24.89 -4.15 15.67
N ILE A 228 -23.95 -4.75 16.40
CA ILE A 228 -23.54 -4.23 17.70
C ILE A 228 -22.53 -3.10 17.45
N CYS A 229 -22.96 -1.85 17.60
CA CYS A 229 -22.11 -0.70 17.38
C CYS A 229 -21.53 -0.21 18.71
N GLU A 230 -20.21 -0.16 18.82
CA GLU A 230 -19.52 0.51 19.92
C GLU A 230 -18.84 1.77 19.39
N GLU A 231 -19.35 2.94 19.75
CA GLU A 231 -18.73 4.22 19.37
C GLU A 231 -17.35 4.36 20.04
N LEU A 232 -16.35 4.80 19.28
CA LEU A 232 -15.07 5.25 19.80
C LEU A 232 -15.05 6.76 19.86
N ARG A 233 -14.71 7.31 21.01
CA ARG A 233 -14.57 8.75 21.24
C ARG A 233 -13.10 9.08 21.53
N ASP A 234 -12.70 10.30 21.23
CA ASP A 234 -11.38 10.85 21.55
C ASP A 234 -10.18 10.23 20.80
N TYR A 235 -10.41 9.62 19.63
CA TYR A 235 -9.36 9.14 18.73
C TYR A 235 -9.28 9.99 17.46
N SER A 236 -8.05 10.24 16.98
CA SER A 236 -7.76 10.86 15.69
C SER A 236 -6.76 9.99 14.94
N PHE A 237 -7.07 9.64 13.70
CA PHE A 237 -6.14 8.94 12.83
C PHE A 237 -5.71 9.88 11.72
N VAL A 238 -4.40 9.98 11.53
CA VAL A 238 -3.80 10.81 10.49
C VAL A 238 -3.05 9.87 9.57
N PHE A 239 -3.43 9.87 8.29
CA PHE A 239 -2.64 9.21 7.25
C PHE A 239 -1.51 10.17 6.88
N ALA A 240 -0.30 9.85 7.32
CA ALA A 240 0.90 10.59 6.99
C ALA A 240 1.88 9.66 6.27
N ASN A 241 2.42 10.13 5.15
CA ASN A 241 3.49 9.45 4.45
C ASN A 241 4.82 10.11 4.84
N LEU A 242 5.78 9.31 5.28
CA LEU A 242 7.16 9.74 5.47
C LEU A 242 7.98 9.18 4.30
N ASP A 243 8.53 10.10 3.49
CA ASP A 243 9.52 9.80 2.45
C ASP A 243 9.13 8.69 1.44
N THR A 244 7.83 8.58 1.12
CA THR A 244 7.41 7.76 -0.02
C THR A 244 7.58 8.60 -1.27
N SER A 245 8.59 8.30 -2.10
CA SER A 245 8.74 8.89 -3.42
C SER A 245 7.46 8.65 -4.20
N ASP A 246 6.64 9.70 -4.32
CA ASP A 246 5.36 9.63 -4.99
C ASP A 246 5.65 9.22 -6.45
N SER A 247 4.80 8.39 -7.07
CA SER A 247 5.02 7.91 -8.45
C SER A 247 5.19 9.04 -9.48
N ARG A 248 4.80 10.26 -9.11
CA ARG A 248 4.97 11.53 -9.83
C ARG A 248 6.41 12.04 -9.93
N GLN A 249 7.32 11.49 -9.12
CA GLN A 249 8.73 11.90 -9.02
C GLN A 249 9.68 11.03 -9.85
N LYS A 250 9.18 9.97 -10.51
CA LYS A 250 10.04 9.13 -11.36
C LYS A 250 10.45 9.88 -12.63
N PRO A 251 11.71 9.75 -13.10
CA PRO A 251 12.13 10.28 -14.39
C PRO A 251 11.26 9.71 -15.52
N ALA A 252 10.97 10.53 -16.52
CA ALA A 252 10.11 10.17 -17.64
C ALA A 252 10.80 10.39 -18.98
N ILE A 253 10.40 9.62 -20.00
CA ILE A 253 10.80 9.85 -21.39
C ILE A 253 9.55 9.77 -22.24
N ASP A 254 9.37 10.73 -23.13
CA ASP A 254 8.23 10.79 -24.02
C ASP A 254 8.44 9.99 -25.33
N ASP A 255 7.50 10.13 -26.25
CA ASP A 255 7.55 9.58 -27.61
C ASP A 255 8.57 10.22 -28.54
N GLN A 256 9.11 11.38 -28.17
CA GLN A 256 10.14 12.09 -28.92
C GLN A 256 11.55 11.85 -28.39
N ASN A 257 11.72 10.87 -27.48
CA ASN A 257 12.97 10.58 -26.78
C ASN A 257 13.49 11.77 -25.96
N ILE A 258 12.58 12.61 -25.46
CA ILE A 258 12.93 13.69 -24.54
C ILE A 258 12.88 13.12 -23.13
N TYR A 259 14.04 13.11 -22.49
CA TYR A 259 14.21 12.76 -21.10
C TYR A 259 13.86 13.92 -20.18
N TYR A 260 13.03 13.65 -19.18
CA TYR A 260 12.64 14.56 -18.12
C TYR A 260 13.15 13.99 -16.78
N PRO A 261 14.33 14.42 -16.31
CA PRO A 261 14.74 14.18 -14.95
C PRO A 261 13.75 14.92 -14.04
N ARG A 262 13.09 14.21 -13.14
CA ARG A 262 12.19 14.79 -12.15
C ARG A 262 12.88 14.72 -10.82
N ILE A 263 13.20 15.88 -10.27
CA ILE A 263 13.96 16.00 -9.02
C ILE A 263 13.11 16.75 -8.02
N SER A 264 12.82 16.15 -6.88
CA SER A 264 11.96 16.76 -5.87
C SER A 264 12.55 18.07 -5.34
N GLN A 265 11.69 19.04 -5.01
CA GLN A 265 12.15 20.13 -4.14
C GLN A 265 12.49 19.58 -2.76
N LEU A 266 13.54 20.12 -2.13
CA LEU A 266 13.94 19.71 -0.78
C LEU A 266 12.89 20.21 0.24
N ARG A 267 12.30 19.29 1.01
CA ARG A 267 11.24 19.64 1.97
C ARG A 267 11.77 20.56 3.06
N GLY A 268 11.09 21.69 3.28
CA GLY A 268 11.49 22.68 4.29
C GLY A 268 12.71 23.52 3.89
N ALA A 269 13.24 23.34 2.68
CA ALA A 269 14.28 24.17 2.11
C ALA A 269 13.74 24.82 0.83
N ASN A 270 14.19 26.05 0.53
CA ASN A 270 13.75 26.78 -0.66
C ASN A 270 14.94 26.94 -1.63
N PRO A 271 15.35 25.87 -2.32
CA PRO A 271 16.41 25.99 -3.33
C PRO A 271 15.92 26.89 -4.47
N ARG A 272 16.73 27.86 -4.86
CA ARG A 272 16.46 28.72 -6.00
C ARG A 272 16.61 27.92 -7.31
N ARG A 273 17.60 27.04 -7.37
CA ARG A 273 18.00 26.32 -8.57
C ARG A 273 18.36 24.87 -8.25
N ALA A 274 18.22 24.00 -9.24
CA ALA A 274 18.77 22.66 -9.22
C ALA A 274 19.52 22.40 -10.53
N TRP A 275 20.61 21.68 -10.44
CA TRP A 275 21.51 21.36 -11.54
C TRP A 275 21.67 19.85 -11.62
N ILE A 276 21.82 19.32 -12.84
CA ILE A 276 22.17 17.92 -13.05
C ILE A 276 23.38 17.75 -13.95
N LEU A 277 24.29 16.85 -13.60
CA LEU A 277 25.38 16.41 -14.47
C LEU A 277 24.97 15.11 -15.15
N PHE A 278 24.79 15.16 -16.46
CA PHE A 278 24.28 14.04 -17.25
C PHE A 278 24.86 14.10 -18.69
N PRO A 279 25.05 12.97 -19.39
CA PRO A 279 24.92 11.58 -18.94
C PRO A 279 26.22 11.07 -18.28
N LEU A 280 26.09 10.21 -17.27
CA LEU A 280 27.24 9.58 -16.61
C LEU A 280 27.14 8.05 -16.64
N THR A 281 28.28 7.38 -16.77
CA THR A 281 28.44 5.98 -16.36
C THR A 281 28.64 5.88 -14.85
N ALA A 282 28.53 4.68 -14.28
CA ALA A 282 28.78 4.45 -12.85
C ALA A 282 30.16 4.96 -12.39
N SER A 283 31.20 4.63 -13.18
CA SER A 283 32.58 5.04 -12.88
C SER A 283 32.78 6.55 -12.99
N GLN A 284 32.17 7.18 -14.01
CA GLN A 284 32.21 8.64 -14.15
C GLN A 284 31.46 9.33 -13.03
N ALA A 285 30.30 8.81 -12.60
CA ALA A 285 29.55 9.39 -11.49
C ALA A 285 30.37 9.42 -10.20
N GLU A 286 31.07 8.33 -9.87
CA GLU A 286 31.96 8.28 -8.71
C GLU A 286 33.14 9.25 -8.84
N THR A 287 33.75 9.32 -10.03
CA THR A 287 34.91 10.20 -10.29
C THR A 287 34.52 11.67 -10.21
N GLU A 288 33.44 12.06 -10.87
CA GLU A 288 32.91 13.43 -10.85
C GLU A 288 32.44 13.81 -9.44
N LEU A 289 31.82 12.88 -8.71
CA LEU A 289 31.46 13.07 -7.30
C LEU A 289 32.69 13.43 -6.46
N ILE A 290 33.78 12.66 -6.55
CA ILE A 290 35.02 12.95 -5.83
C ILE A 290 35.63 14.28 -6.26
N ASN A 291 35.54 14.64 -7.54
CA ASN A 291 36.05 15.91 -8.05
C ASN A 291 35.28 17.11 -7.50
N TYR A 292 33.95 17.07 -7.52
CA TYR A 292 33.13 18.19 -7.05
C TYR A 292 33.08 18.31 -5.53
N ARG A 293 33.35 17.22 -4.78
CA ARG A 293 33.51 17.24 -3.31
C ARG A 293 34.64 18.13 -2.81
N LYS A 294 35.58 18.52 -3.67
CA LYS A 294 36.72 19.39 -3.31
C LYS A 294 36.34 20.86 -3.21
N TYR A 295 35.20 21.27 -3.78
CA TYR A 295 34.75 22.66 -3.80
C TYR A 295 33.82 22.96 -2.63
N ASP A 296 34.03 24.10 -1.98
CA ASP A 296 33.10 24.59 -0.96
C ASP A 296 31.77 25.09 -1.56
N PHE A 297 30.85 25.51 -0.69
CA PHE A 297 29.53 25.96 -1.07
C PHE A 297 29.49 27.26 -1.89
N LEU A 298 30.55 28.08 -1.86
CA LEU A 298 30.67 29.30 -2.65
C LEU A 298 31.35 29.05 -4.00
N GLN A 299 32.22 28.05 -4.06
CA GLN A 299 33.00 27.67 -5.24
C GLN A 299 32.22 26.74 -6.16
N LEU A 300 31.49 25.77 -5.60
CA LEU A 300 30.81 24.74 -6.39
C LEU A 300 29.81 25.34 -7.41
N PRO A 301 28.92 26.28 -7.05
CA PRO A 301 28.01 26.87 -8.04
C PRO A 301 28.74 27.64 -9.15
N LYS A 302 29.89 28.26 -8.84
CA LYS A 302 30.70 28.96 -9.85
C LYS A 302 31.31 27.98 -10.85
N GLU A 303 31.83 26.86 -10.36
CA GLU A 303 32.37 25.80 -11.23
C GLU A 303 31.29 25.10 -12.06
N ILE A 304 30.11 24.86 -11.49
CA ILE A 304 28.96 24.31 -12.23
C ILE A 304 28.57 25.27 -13.35
N ARG A 305 28.39 26.56 -13.06
CA ARG A 305 27.98 27.57 -14.05
C ARG A 305 29.00 27.73 -15.18
N LYS A 306 30.30 27.70 -14.85
CA LYS A 306 31.39 27.77 -15.85
C LYS A 306 31.34 26.62 -16.85
N ASN A 307 30.95 25.43 -16.40
CA ASN A 307 30.88 24.21 -17.20
C ASN A 307 29.45 23.84 -17.59
N SER A 308 28.48 24.73 -17.36
CA SER A 308 27.08 24.52 -17.70
C SER A 308 26.80 24.88 -19.14
N GLU A 309 25.86 24.19 -19.74
CA GLU A 309 25.38 24.58 -21.05
C GLU A 309 24.58 25.88 -20.92
N VAL A 310 25.07 26.96 -21.54
CA VAL A 310 24.35 28.24 -21.62
C VAL A 310 23.22 28.05 -22.64
N ILE A 311 22.02 27.78 -22.15
CA ILE A 311 20.91 27.46 -23.05
C ILE A 311 20.03 28.69 -23.27
N THR A 312 19.90 29.07 -24.54
CA THR A 312 18.97 30.10 -25.02
C THR A 312 17.52 29.66 -24.79
N LEU A 313 16.67 30.57 -24.32
CA LEU A 313 15.22 30.34 -24.18
C LEU A 313 14.64 29.70 -25.46
N GLY A 314 13.89 28.60 -25.29
CA GLY A 314 13.19 27.90 -26.38
C GLY A 314 13.95 26.75 -27.05
N LYS A 315 15.19 26.45 -26.66
CA LYS A 315 15.94 25.28 -27.18
C LYS A 315 15.95 24.12 -26.18
N VAL A 316 15.63 22.92 -26.66
CA VAL A 316 15.80 21.66 -25.93
C VAL A 316 17.27 21.24 -26.04
N ALA A 317 17.91 20.90 -24.92
CA ALA A 317 19.27 20.39 -24.93
C ALA A 317 19.31 19.03 -25.61
N GLU A 318 20.31 18.78 -26.45
CA GLU A 318 20.45 17.50 -27.16
C GLU A 318 21.71 16.74 -26.71
N LEU A 319 21.56 15.44 -26.49
CA LEU A 319 22.64 14.52 -26.15
C LEU A 319 22.69 13.37 -27.13
N SER A 320 23.90 13.04 -27.56
CA SER A 320 24.22 11.85 -28.36
C SER A 320 25.17 10.93 -27.60
N THR A 321 25.42 9.75 -28.14
CA THR A 321 26.38 8.79 -27.57
C THR A 321 27.81 9.31 -27.49
N THR A 322 28.18 10.31 -28.29
CA THR A 322 29.49 10.96 -28.29
C THR A 322 29.56 12.17 -27.35
N SER A 323 28.42 12.61 -26.80
CA SER A 323 28.37 13.75 -25.90
C SER A 323 29.05 13.41 -24.57
N SER A 324 29.87 14.34 -24.06
CA SER A 324 30.38 14.30 -22.70
C SER A 324 29.30 14.67 -21.70
N ALA A 325 29.50 14.31 -20.43
CA ALA A 325 28.65 14.79 -19.34
C ALA A 325 28.69 16.33 -19.27
N LYS A 326 27.54 16.94 -19.05
CA LYS A 326 27.39 18.40 -18.92
C LYS A 326 26.39 18.77 -17.83
N TRP A 327 26.56 19.97 -17.27
CA TRP A 327 25.62 20.51 -16.30
C TRP A 327 24.42 21.14 -17.00
N PHE A 328 23.23 20.70 -16.60
CA PHE A 328 21.94 21.27 -17.02
C PHE A 328 21.25 21.92 -15.82
N GLU A 329 20.91 23.19 -15.94
CA GLU A 329 19.99 23.84 -15.01
C GLU A 329 18.58 23.32 -15.25
N LEU A 330 17.92 22.90 -14.18
CA LEU A 330 16.54 22.46 -14.17
C LEU A 330 15.60 23.61 -13.82
N THR A 331 14.39 23.57 -14.37
CA THR A 331 13.34 24.56 -14.09
C THR A 331 12.41 24.02 -13.02
N SER A 332 12.02 24.85 -12.04
CA SER A 332 11.03 24.43 -11.07
C SER A 332 9.60 24.57 -11.60
N ASP A 333 8.75 23.57 -11.35
CA ASP A 333 7.31 23.62 -11.57
C ASP A 333 6.49 23.85 -10.27
N GLY A 334 7.17 24.17 -9.18
CA GLY A 334 6.59 24.37 -7.84
C GLY A 334 6.59 23.12 -6.95
N GLN A 335 6.77 21.92 -7.49
CA GLN A 335 6.90 20.69 -6.70
C GLN A 335 8.20 19.93 -6.99
N THR A 336 8.67 20.01 -8.23
CA THR A 336 9.88 19.39 -8.72
C THR A 336 10.72 20.39 -9.51
N PHE A 337 11.96 20.00 -9.76
CA PHE A 337 12.84 20.56 -10.76
C PHE A 337 12.90 19.58 -11.92
N THR A 338 12.64 20.07 -13.13
CA THR A 338 12.67 19.25 -14.33
C THR A 338 13.04 20.05 -15.58
N ARG A 339 13.50 19.34 -16.61
CA ARG A 339 13.80 19.90 -17.91
C ARG A 339 13.85 18.81 -18.99
N GLY A 340 13.32 19.09 -20.17
CA GLY A 340 13.47 18.19 -21.32
C GLY A 340 14.90 18.18 -21.85
N ILE A 341 15.47 16.99 -22.02
CA ILE A 341 16.77 16.72 -22.65
C ILE A 341 16.55 15.67 -23.74
N LYS A 342 16.74 16.06 -25.00
CA LYS A 342 16.53 15.17 -26.14
C LYS A 342 17.69 14.19 -26.27
N LEU A 343 17.36 12.92 -26.35
CA LEU A 343 18.33 11.83 -26.49
C LEU A 343 18.35 11.35 -27.93
N ASN A 344 19.42 11.69 -28.63
CA ASN A 344 19.69 11.26 -29.98
C ASN A 344 20.21 9.80 -29.94
N ASP A 345 19.50 8.90 -30.63
CA ASP A 345 19.81 7.46 -30.69
C ASP A 345 19.69 6.76 -29.32
N LEU A 346 18.47 6.75 -28.77
CA LEU A 346 18.13 6.15 -27.47
C LEU A 346 18.65 4.71 -27.28
N PRO A 347 18.56 3.78 -28.27
CA PRO A 347 19.11 2.44 -28.12
C PRO A 347 20.62 2.44 -27.83
N LYS A 348 21.41 3.21 -28.58
CA LYS A 348 22.87 3.26 -28.35
C LYS A 348 23.22 4.04 -27.08
N MET A 349 22.43 5.05 -26.71
CA MET A 349 22.57 5.72 -25.42
C MET A 349 22.37 4.72 -24.27
N GLN A 350 21.40 3.82 -24.40
CA GLN A 350 21.15 2.77 -23.42
C GLN A 350 22.27 1.73 -23.34
N GLU A 351 22.84 1.32 -24.47
CA GLU A 351 23.99 0.41 -24.49
C GLU A 351 25.20 1.01 -23.76
N LYS A 352 25.46 2.30 -23.97
CA LYS A 352 26.59 3.00 -23.35
C LYS A 352 26.33 3.36 -21.88
N PHE A 353 25.10 3.72 -21.54
CA PHE A 353 24.67 4.14 -20.21
C PHE A 353 23.52 3.23 -19.73
N PRO A 354 23.81 1.98 -19.32
CA PRO A 354 22.77 1.00 -18.98
C PRO A 354 21.95 1.40 -17.74
N ALA A 355 22.58 2.12 -16.82
CA ALA A 355 21.93 2.86 -15.74
C ALA A 355 22.22 4.35 -15.95
N TRP A 356 21.18 5.17 -15.86
CA TRP A 356 21.26 6.60 -16.20
C TRP A 356 21.75 7.39 -15.01
N HIS A 357 23.03 7.19 -14.67
CA HIS A 357 23.66 7.88 -13.55
C HIS A 357 23.70 9.38 -13.82
N ARG A 358 23.46 10.15 -12.76
CA ARG A 358 23.54 11.60 -12.75
C ARG A 358 24.03 12.10 -11.39
N LEU A 359 24.61 13.29 -11.37
CA LEU A 359 24.81 14.05 -10.14
C LEU A 359 23.77 15.16 -10.07
N VAL A 360 23.30 15.49 -8.88
CA VAL A 360 22.31 16.55 -8.64
C VAL A 360 22.90 17.55 -7.66
N VAL A 361 22.70 18.85 -7.90
CA VAL A 361 23.15 19.91 -7.00
C VAL A 361 22.06 20.96 -6.86
N TYR A 362 21.68 21.30 -5.63
CA TYR A 362 20.78 22.41 -5.34
C TYR A 362 21.58 23.68 -4.99
N GLU A 363 21.09 24.83 -5.43
CA GLU A 363 21.64 26.15 -5.11
C GLU A 363 20.56 27.03 -4.46
N PHE A 364 20.90 27.68 -3.35
CA PHE A 364 20.02 28.53 -2.52
C PHE A 364 20.35 30.03 -2.68
N ASP A 365 19.43 30.91 -2.31
CA ASP A 365 19.31 32.25 -2.91
C ASP A 365 20.10 33.40 -2.27
N ASP A 366 20.71 33.28 -1.09
CA ASP A 366 21.12 34.48 -0.33
C ASP A 366 22.58 34.52 0.15
N GLY A 367 23.41 33.53 -0.16
CA GLY A 367 24.79 33.48 0.34
C GLY A 367 24.90 33.31 1.87
N SER A 368 23.79 33.40 2.62
CA SER A 368 23.62 32.87 3.96
C SER A 368 23.03 31.47 3.86
N ASN A 369 23.82 30.57 3.28
CA ASN A 369 23.58 29.15 3.44
C ASN A 369 23.68 28.83 4.95
N PRO A 370 22.61 28.40 5.64
CA PRO A 370 22.82 27.75 6.93
C PRO A 370 23.83 26.61 6.70
N GLU A 371 24.68 26.28 7.67
CA GLU A 371 25.66 25.18 7.60
C GLU A 371 25.07 23.82 7.14
N GLN A 372 23.75 23.74 6.99
CA GLN A 372 22.91 22.65 6.54
C GLN A 372 22.65 22.63 5.01
N ALA A 373 22.87 23.72 4.28
CA ALA A 373 22.48 23.85 2.87
C ALA A 373 23.30 22.97 1.89
N ILE A 374 24.34 22.30 2.40
CA ILE A 374 25.05 21.21 1.73
C ILE A 374 25.24 20.04 2.70
N ARG A 375 24.15 19.55 3.31
CA ARG A 375 24.19 18.33 4.12
C ARG A 375 22.93 17.52 3.88
N VAL A 376 23.02 16.38 3.21
CA VAL A 376 22.14 15.26 3.51
C VAL A 376 22.97 14.19 4.18
N ARG A 377 22.51 13.83 5.36
CA ARG A 377 23.20 12.90 6.24
C ARG A 377 22.90 11.49 5.73
N GLU A 378 23.93 10.73 5.41
CA GLU A 378 23.78 9.28 5.20
C GLU A 378 23.45 8.64 6.56
N GLU A 379 22.20 8.19 6.74
CA GLU A 379 21.66 7.75 8.05
C GLU A 379 22.47 6.62 8.70
N ARG A 380 23.17 5.81 7.89
CA ARG A 380 23.89 4.62 8.36
C ARG A 380 25.32 4.91 8.85
N THR A 381 25.95 5.98 8.36
CA THR A 381 27.38 6.28 8.62
C THR A 381 27.58 7.57 9.40
N GLY A 382 26.60 8.48 9.41
CA GLY A 382 26.66 9.75 10.13
C GLY A 382 27.62 10.78 9.53
N ILE A 383 28.26 10.47 8.39
CA ILE A 383 29.21 11.34 7.70
C ILE A 383 28.42 12.38 6.87
N SER A 384 28.79 13.65 6.98
CA SER A 384 28.11 14.76 6.31
C SER A 384 28.68 14.98 4.91
N THR A 385 27.90 14.73 3.87
CA THR A 385 28.31 15.03 2.48
C THR A 385 27.10 15.38 1.60
N TYR A 386 27.29 16.25 0.61
CA TYR A 386 26.38 16.65 -0.47
C TYR A 386 25.33 15.57 -0.86
N VAL A 387 24.10 16.00 -1.19
CA VAL A 387 23.13 15.15 -1.92
C VAL A 387 23.66 14.96 -3.32
N ILE A 388 24.36 13.86 -3.55
CA ILE A 388 24.46 13.28 -4.88
C ILE A 388 23.40 12.19 -4.91
N ASP A 389 22.16 12.59 -5.13
CA ASP A 389 21.04 11.67 -5.21
C ASP A 389 20.52 11.67 -6.64
N GLU A 390 20.97 10.70 -7.42
CA GLU A 390 20.23 9.45 -7.59
C GLU A 390 21.09 8.57 -8.50
N ASN A 391 21.56 7.44 -7.97
CA ASN A 391 21.94 6.33 -8.83
C ASN A 391 20.62 5.69 -9.28
N VAL A 392 19.94 6.29 -10.26
CA VAL A 392 18.77 5.67 -10.89
C VAL A 392 19.27 4.47 -11.67
N ARG A 393 19.29 3.33 -10.99
CA ARG A 393 19.60 2.02 -11.55
C ARG A 393 18.47 1.49 -12.42
N GLU A 394 17.27 2.04 -12.27
CA GLU A 394 16.08 1.55 -12.96
C GLU A 394 15.74 2.40 -14.18
N LEU A 395 15.73 1.75 -15.33
CA LEU A 395 15.14 2.32 -16.53
C LEU A 395 13.71 2.80 -16.23
N PRO A 396 13.30 4.01 -16.66
CA PRO A 396 11.90 4.35 -16.72
C PRO A 396 11.15 3.19 -17.40
N GLN A 397 10.06 2.68 -16.80
CA GLN A 397 9.31 1.52 -17.33
C GLN A 397 8.97 1.69 -18.83
N ALA A 398 8.79 2.92 -19.30
CA ALA A 398 8.58 3.26 -20.70
C ALA A 398 9.72 2.80 -21.64
N ILE A 399 10.98 2.80 -21.19
CA ILE A 399 12.13 2.29 -21.96
C ILE A 399 12.14 0.76 -21.96
N GLN A 400 11.88 0.11 -20.81
CA GLN A 400 11.84 -1.36 -20.73
C GLN A 400 10.78 -1.93 -21.67
N ILE A 401 9.61 -1.28 -21.76
CA ILE A 401 8.53 -1.66 -22.67
C ILE A 401 8.94 -1.45 -24.15
N ARG A 402 9.64 -0.36 -24.48
CA ARG A 402 10.09 -0.08 -25.86
C ARG A 402 11.25 -0.98 -26.32
N LEU A 403 12.15 -1.37 -25.43
CA LEU A 403 13.31 -2.22 -25.76
C LEU A 403 13.01 -3.72 -25.63
N GLY A 404 12.03 -4.10 -24.80
CA GLY A 404 11.54 -5.48 -24.64
C GLY A 404 10.49 -5.90 -25.66
N GLY A 405 10.08 -5.00 -26.57
CA GLY A 405 9.20 -5.29 -27.70
C GLY A 405 9.93 -5.93 -28.89
N LYS A 406 10.67 -7.01 -28.65
CA LYS A 406 11.13 -7.97 -29.65
C LYS A 406 10.69 -9.37 -29.28
#